data_AF-A0A820M0S6-F1
#
_entry.id   AF-A0A820M0S6-F1
#
_cell.length_a   1.000
_cell.length_b   1.000
_cell.length_c   1.000
_cell.angle_alpha   90.00
_cell.angle_beta   90.00
_cell.angle_gamma   90.00
#
_symmetry.space_group_name_H-M   'P 1'
#
loop_
_entity.id
_entity.type
_entity.pdbx_description
1 polymer ?
#
loop_
_entity_poly.entity_id
_entity_poly.type
_entity_poly.pdbx_seq_one_letter_code
_entity_poly.pdbx_strand_id
1 'polypeptide(L)'
;ETLFQQYTITQQKTNTSHVMQYGDINLAKSHNVSEFQGIQKSNTSKYNVLVDRYNNLLRRDAVRSEDVRIEIIKYRLAAATENSIKKIALENELNQLYNERNRISNIIYDIASTTLSFAGEYNLKMITDQRMKLTEHDCYISITQRLHEKCFDIQ
;
A
#
# COMPACT_ATOMS: atom_id res chain seq x y z
N GLU A 1 4.35 18.32 -21.65
CA GLU A 1 3.51 17.27 -21.03
C GLU A 1 2.45 17.96 -20.20
N THR A 2 1.17 17.67 -20.43
CA THR A 2 0.05 18.11 -19.59
C THR A 2 -0.17 17.16 -18.42
N LEU A 3 -0.87 17.60 -17.36
CA LEU A 3 -1.23 16.71 -16.25
C LEU A 3 -2.02 15.48 -16.74
N PHE A 4 -2.91 15.65 -17.72
CA PHE A 4 -3.68 14.55 -18.32
C PHE A 4 -2.80 13.56 -19.09
N GLN A 5 -1.76 14.04 -19.80
CA GLN A 5 -0.78 13.17 -20.45
C GLN A 5 0.02 12.36 -19.41
N GLN A 6 0.49 13.00 -18.34
CA GLN A 6 1.22 12.32 -17.27
C GLN A 6 0.34 11.29 -16.54
N TYR A 7 -0.92 11.62 -16.26
CA TYR A 7 -1.92 10.68 -15.73
C TYR A 7 -2.06 9.46 -16.63
N THR A 8 -2.25 9.66 -17.94
CA THR A 8 -2.43 8.58 -18.91
C THR A 8 -1.20 7.65 -18.94
N ILE A 9 0.01 8.23 -18.96
CA ILE A 9 1.26 7.46 -18.92
C ILE A 9 1.35 6.66 -17.62
N THR A 10 1.04 7.27 -16.49
CA THR A 10 1.11 6.63 -15.16
C THR A 10 0.08 5.50 -15.03
N GLN A 11 -1.13 5.71 -15.54
CA GLN A 11 -2.18 4.70 -15.59
C GLN A 11 -1.81 3.51 -16.47
N GLN A 12 -1.19 3.75 -17.63
CA GLN A 12 -0.73 2.68 -18.52
C GLN A 12 0.45 1.89 -17.93
N LYS A 13 1.34 2.57 -17.20
CA LYS A 13 2.54 1.94 -16.63
C LYS A 13 2.30 1.25 -15.29
N THR A 14 1.35 1.73 -14.48
CA THR A 14 0.98 1.11 -13.20
C THR A 14 0.03 -0.05 -13.43
N ASN A 15 0.53 -1.28 -13.38
CA ASN A 15 -0.23 -2.50 -13.66
C ASN A 15 -0.65 -3.30 -12.42
N THR A 16 -0.24 -2.87 -11.22
CA THR A 16 -0.55 -3.52 -9.94
C THR A 16 -1.71 -2.86 -9.18
N SER A 17 -2.23 -1.74 -9.70
CA SER A 17 -3.36 -1.01 -9.12
C SER A 17 -4.08 -0.18 -10.18
N HIS A 18 -5.19 0.45 -9.79
CA HIS A 18 -5.95 1.34 -10.66
C HIS A 18 -5.61 2.81 -10.33
N VAL A 19 -4.97 3.49 -11.29
CA VAL A 19 -4.71 4.93 -11.17
C VAL A 19 -6.01 5.69 -11.44
N MET A 20 -6.49 6.38 -10.42
CA MET A 20 -7.75 7.12 -10.43
C MET A 20 -7.52 8.62 -10.63
N GLN A 21 -8.51 9.31 -11.19
CA GLN A 21 -8.54 10.77 -11.31
C GLN A 21 -9.85 11.32 -10.71
N TYR A 22 -9.78 12.49 -10.09
CA TYR A 22 -10.90 13.13 -9.39
C TYR A 22 -10.86 14.65 -9.61
N GLY A 23 -11.98 15.33 -9.37
CA GLY A 23 -12.09 16.78 -9.52
C GLY A 23 -12.25 17.24 -10.97
N ASP A 24 -11.78 18.45 -11.28
CA ASP A 24 -11.91 19.03 -12.61
C ASP A 24 -10.89 18.47 -13.61
N ILE A 25 -11.36 17.63 -14.52
CA ILE A 25 -10.55 17.00 -15.56
C ILE A 25 -10.07 18.04 -16.59
N ASN A 26 -10.79 19.14 -16.79
CA ASN A 26 -10.39 20.17 -17.75
C ASN A 26 -9.15 20.91 -17.29
N LEU A 27 -8.96 21.08 -15.97
CA LEU A 27 -7.72 21.57 -15.39
C LEU A 27 -6.55 20.66 -15.80
N ALA A 28 -6.71 19.35 -15.68
CA ALA A 28 -5.66 18.41 -16.05
C ALA A 28 -5.33 18.43 -17.56
N LYS A 29 -6.32 18.70 -18.40
CA LYS A 29 -6.13 18.80 -19.87
C LYS A 29 -5.48 20.11 -20.29
N SER A 30 -5.76 21.20 -19.58
CA SER A 30 -5.39 22.57 -20.01
C SER A 30 -4.08 23.07 -19.42
N HIS A 31 -3.62 22.49 -18.31
CA HIS A 31 -2.40 22.91 -17.64
C HIS A 31 -1.22 21.95 -17.85
N ASN A 32 -0.03 22.52 -18.00
CA ASN A 32 1.22 21.77 -18.11
C ASN A 32 1.70 21.31 -16.73
N VAL A 33 2.38 20.17 -16.70
CA VAL A 33 3.03 19.63 -15.49
C VAL A 33 3.99 20.66 -14.86
N SER A 34 4.68 21.43 -15.70
CA SER A 34 5.66 22.44 -15.28
C SER A 34 5.08 23.58 -14.45
N GLU A 35 3.77 23.83 -14.53
CA GLU A 35 3.10 24.86 -13.73
C GLU A 35 2.98 24.45 -12.26
N PHE A 36 3.01 23.13 -11.98
CA PHE A 36 2.91 22.55 -10.63
C PHE A 36 4.24 22.05 -10.10
N GLN A 37 5.06 21.44 -10.96
CA GLN A 37 6.34 20.83 -10.59
C GLN A 37 7.55 21.74 -10.90
N GLY A 38 7.30 22.93 -11.45
CA GLY A 38 8.32 23.86 -11.91
C GLY A 38 8.94 23.49 -13.26
N ILE A 39 9.69 24.43 -13.83
CA ILE A 39 10.51 24.19 -15.02
C ILE A 39 11.94 23.97 -14.57
N GLN A 40 12.48 22.77 -14.78
CA GLN A 40 13.90 22.54 -14.59
C GLN A 40 14.67 23.24 -15.72
N LYS A 41 15.36 24.35 -15.43
CA LYS A 41 16.32 24.96 -16.35
C LYS A 41 17.61 24.14 -16.32
N SER A 42 17.71 23.08 -17.11
CA SER A 42 18.95 22.30 -17.20
C SER A 42 19.17 21.71 -18.58
N ASN A 43 20.35 22.04 -19.13
CA ASN A 43 20.88 21.55 -20.39
C ASN A 43 20.98 20.01 -20.39
N THR A 44 20.32 19.39 -21.38
CA THR A 44 20.71 18.15 -22.05
C THR A 44 20.96 16.86 -21.24
N SER A 45 20.19 15.82 -21.62
CA SER A 45 20.63 14.42 -21.80
C SER A 45 20.86 13.49 -20.59
N LYS A 46 20.86 13.94 -19.33
CA LYS A 46 21.12 13.00 -18.20
C LYS A 46 19.91 12.19 -17.68
N TYR A 47 18.68 12.59 -18.02
CA TYR A 47 17.48 11.92 -17.49
C TYR A 47 17.11 10.61 -18.22
N ASN A 48 17.44 10.48 -19.52
CA ASN A 48 17.04 9.30 -20.29
C ASN A 48 17.67 7.99 -19.77
N VAL A 49 18.90 8.05 -19.25
CA VAL A 49 19.62 6.87 -18.73
C VAL A 49 19.04 6.36 -17.40
N LEU A 50 18.50 7.26 -16.55
CA LEU A 50 17.89 6.86 -15.28
C LEU A 50 16.50 6.25 -15.49
N VAL A 51 15.73 6.78 -16.45
CA VAL A 51 14.38 6.28 -16.77
C VAL A 51 14.43 4.86 -17.33
N ASP A 52 15.37 4.55 -18.22
CA ASP A 52 15.49 3.20 -18.81
C ASP A 52 16.00 2.15 -17.82
N ARG A 53 16.92 2.52 -16.91
CA ARG A 53 17.38 1.61 -15.85
C ARG A 53 16.27 1.36 -14.82
N TYR A 54 15.52 2.40 -14.45
CA TYR A 54 14.40 2.31 -13.52
C TYR A 54 13.24 1.49 -14.09
N ASN A 55 12.87 1.67 -15.36
CA ASN A 55 11.82 0.89 -16.02
C ASN A 55 12.13 -0.62 -16.09
N ASN A 56 13.40 -1.01 -16.23
CA ASN A 56 13.82 -2.42 -16.26
C ASN A 56 13.90 -3.05 -14.86
N LEU A 57 14.25 -2.29 -13.82
CA LEU A 57 14.31 -2.77 -12.43
C LEU A 57 12.92 -2.85 -11.78
N LEU A 58 12.06 -1.86 -12.01
CA LEU A 58 10.71 -1.78 -11.42
C LEU A 58 9.81 -2.97 -11.72
N ARG A 59 9.96 -3.61 -12.88
CA ARG A 59 9.12 -4.74 -13.27
C ARG A 59 9.44 -6.04 -12.52
N ARG A 60 10.63 -6.16 -11.91
CA ARG A 60 11.08 -7.41 -11.27
C ARG A 60 10.84 -7.42 -9.76
N ASP A 61 10.81 -6.25 -9.13
CA ASP A 61 10.72 -6.11 -7.67
C ASP A 61 9.39 -5.47 -7.22
N ALA A 62 8.34 -5.57 -8.04
CA ALA A 62 7.02 -5.07 -7.68
C ALA A 62 6.41 -5.91 -6.55
N VAL A 63 6.36 -5.33 -5.35
CA VAL A 63 5.79 -5.95 -4.14
C VAL A 63 4.64 -5.07 -3.66
N ARG A 64 3.56 -5.69 -3.16
CA ARG A 64 2.46 -4.95 -2.53
C ARG A 64 2.99 -4.21 -1.30
N SER A 65 2.55 -2.97 -1.08
CA SER A 65 3.09 -2.12 0.00
C SER A 65 3.04 -2.82 1.36
N GLU A 66 1.94 -3.52 1.65
CA GLU A 66 1.76 -4.27 2.89
C GLU A 66 2.80 -5.37 3.09
N ASP A 67 3.30 -5.99 2.02
CA ASP A 67 4.20 -7.15 2.03
C ASP A 67 5.68 -6.80 1.93
N VAL A 68 6.03 -5.52 1.69
CA VAL A 68 7.42 -5.08 1.47
C VAL A 68 8.37 -5.59 2.56
N ARG A 69 8.00 -5.45 3.83
CA ARG A 69 8.87 -5.89 4.94
C ARG A 69 9.09 -7.41 4.93
N ILE A 70 8.03 -8.17 4.65
CA ILE A 70 8.11 -9.63 4.56
C ILE A 70 8.99 -10.06 3.40
N GLU A 71 8.81 -9.46 2.23
CA GLU A 71 9.60 -9.81 1.03
C GLU A 71 11.08 -9.41 1.19
N ILE A 72 11.37 -8.29 1.86
CA ILE A 72 12.76 -7.93 2.21
C ILE A 72 13.40 -9.01 3.09
N ILE A 73 12.70 -9.51 4.11
CA ILE A 73 13.24 -10.55 4.99
C ILE A 73 13.43 -11.86 4.23
N LYS A 74 12.45 -12.28 3.41
CA LYS A 74 12.57 -13.46 2.55
C LYS A 74 13.76 -13.37 1.61
N TYR A 75 13.96 -12.22 0.96
CA TYR A 75 15.13 -11.98 0.10
C TYR A 75 16.45 -12.12 0.88
N ARG A 76 16.51 -11.54 2.09
CA ARG A 76 17.70 -11.66 2.96
C ARG A 76 17.93 -13.08 3.45
N LEU A 77 16.87 -13.86 3.70
CA LEU A 77 16.95 -15.27 4.06
C LEU A 77 17.50 -16.12 2.92
N ALA A 78 17.02 -15.91 1.70
CA ALA A 78 17.50 -16.62 0.51
C ALA A 78 18.99 -16.38 0.24
N ALA A 79 19.52 -15.20 0.60
CA ALA A 79 20.93 -14.85 0.48
C ALA A 79 21.77 -15.19 1.72
N ALA A 80 21.18 -15.66 2.82
CA ALA A 80 21.89 -15.91 4.07
C ALA A 80 22.65 -17.23 4.05
N THR A 81 23.82 -17.25 4.69
CA THR A 81 24.59 -18.48 4.90
C THR A 81 23.83 -19.45 5.81
N GLU A 82 23.84 -20.73 5.43
CA GLU A 82 23.20 -21.82 6.17
C GLU A 82 23.70 -21.89 7.62
N ASN A 83 22.81 -22.18 8.57
CA ASN A 83 23.09 -22.27 10.00
C ASN A 83 23.73 -21.03 10.65
N SER A 84 23.69 -19.86 10.00
CA SER A 84 24.19 -18.62 10.60
C SER A 84 23.20 -18.07 11.63
N ILE A 85 23.72 -17.45 12.70
CA ILE A 85 22.91 -16.72 13.71
C ILE A 85 22.00 -15.70 13.02
N LYS A 86 22.50 -15.06 11.95
CA LYS A 86 21.74 -14.10 11.14
C LYS A 86 20.53 -14.73 10.47
N LYS A 87 20.65 -15.94 9.93
CA LYS A 87 19.53 -16.66 9.31
C LYS A 87 18.45 -16.97 10.34
N ILE A 88 18.84 -17.51 11.50
CA ILE A 88 17.93 -17.80 12.62
C ILE A 88 17.19 -16.53 13.09
N ALA A 89 17.91 -15.41 13.22
CA ALA A 89 17.31 -14.14 13.62
C ALA A 89 16.27 -13.64 12.59
N LEU A 90 16.57 -13.77 11.29
CA LEU A 90 15.65 -13.40 10.21
C LEU A 90 14.42 -14.32 10.16
N GLU A 91 14.57 -15.62 10.41
CA GLU A 91 13.45 -16.57 10.49
C GLU A 91 12.52 -16.23 11.66
N ASN A 92 13.09 -15.88 12.82
CA ASN A 92 12.32 -15.42 13.96
C ASN A 92 11.57 -14.11 13.68
N GLU A 93 12.23 -13.13 13.05
CA GLU A 93 11.59 -11.87 12.66
C GLU A 93 10.43 -12.11 11.67
N LEU A 94 10.62 -13.00 10.68
CA LEU A 94 9.58 -13.36 9.73
C LEU A 94 8.37 -14.00 10.42
N ASN A 95 8.61 -14.94 11.34
CA ASN A 95 7.56 -15.60 12.12
C ASN A 95 6.80 -14.60 13.00
N GLN A 96 7.51 -13.65 13.63
CA GLN A 96 6.89 -12.58 14.40
C GLN A 96 5.93 -11.75 13.55
N LEU A 97 6.34 -11.34 12.35
CA LEU A 97 5.47 -10.58 11.43
C LEU A 97 4.20 -11.34 11.03
N TYR A 98 4.32 -12.65 10.75
CA TYR A 98 3.15 -13.48 10.45
C TYR A 98 2.21 -13.60 11.66
N ASN A 99 2.78 -13.81 12.85
CA ASN A 99 2.00 -13.90 14.09
C ASN A 99 1.28 -12.58 14.40
N GLU A 100 1.94 -11.44 14.21
CA GLU A 100 1.33 -10.11 14.39
C GLU A 100 0.17 -9.88 13.42
N ARG A 101 0.36 -10.20 12.12
CA ARG A 101 -0.72 -10.11 11.13
C ARG A 101 -1.93 -10.97 11.49
N ASN A 102 -1.69 -12.21 11.89
CA ASN A 102 -2.75 -13.12 12.33
C ASN A 102 -3.45 -12.60 13.58
N ARG A 103 -2.69 -12.09 14.56
CA ARG A 103 -3.24 -11.49 15.79
C ARG A 103 -4.16 -10.32 15.47
N ILE A 104 -3.74 -9.41 14.59
CA ILE A 104 -4.55 -8.25 14.16
C ILE A 104 -5.83 -8.73 13.46
N SER A 105 -5.70 -9.66 12.51
CA SER A 105 -6.86 -10.21 11.78
C SER A 105 -7.87 -10.84 12.73
N ASN A 106 -7.41 -11.61 13.72
CA ASN A 106 -8.28 -12.26 14.71
C ASN A 106 -8.98 -11.24 15.60
N ILE A 107 -8.27 -10.21 16.09
CA ILE A 107 -8.88 -9.16 16.92
C ILE A 107 -10.00 -8.44 16.14
N ILE A 108 -9.76 -8.08 14.88
CA ILE A 108 -10.78 -7.42 14.06
C ILE A 108 -11.99 -8.34 13.82
N TYR A 109 -11.74 -9.62 13.52
CA TYR A 109 -12.80 -10.61 13.37
C TYR A 109 -13.61 -10.81 14.66
N ASP A 110 -12.96 -10.87 15.81
CA ASP A 110 -13.59 -11.03 17.12
C ASP A 110 -14.46 -9.81 17.47
N ILE A 111 -13.98 -8.60 17.19
CA ILE A 111 -14.77 -7.37 17.37
C ILE A 111 -15.99 -7.39 16.47
N ALA A 112 -15.82 -7.72 15.19
CA ALA A 112 -16.92 -7.77 14.22
C ALA A 112 -17.96 -8.83 14.61
N SER A 113 -17.52 -10.05 14.93
CA SER A 113 -18.41 -11.16 15.30
C SER A 113 -19.15 -10.89 16.62
N THR A 114 -18.50 -10.27 17.60
CA THR A 114 -19.13 -9.89 18.87
C THR A 114 -20.20 -8.83 18.65
N THR A 115 -19.87 -7.78 17.88
CA THR A 115 -20.78 -6.65 17.61
C THR A 115 -21.97 -7.07 16.76
N LEU A 116 -21.78 -8.04 15.86
CA LEU A 116 -22.79 -8.54 14.93
C LEU A 116 -23.40 -9.88 15.36
N SER A 117 -23.21 -10.29 16.60
CA SER A 117 -23.66 -11.58 17.14
C SER A 117 -25.15 -11.86 16.92
N PHE A 118 -25.98 -10.81 16.84
CA PHE A 118 -27.42 -10.89 16.56
C PHE A 118 -27.79 -10.85 15.06
N ALA A 119 -26.85 -10.49 14.19
CA ALA A 119 -27.09 -10.20 12.78
C ALA A 119 -26.78 -11.38 11.83
N GLY A 120 -26.20 -12.48 12.35
CA GLY A 120 -25.91 -13.70 11.56
C GLY A 120 -24.66 -13.62 10.67
N GLU A 121 -24.19 -14.79 10.19
CA GLU A 121 -22.90 -14.94 9.48
C GLU A 121 -22.79 -14.14 8.17
N TYR A 122 -23.91 -13.90 7.48
CA TYR A 122 -23.91 -13.11 6.24
C TYR A 122 -23.44 -11.68 6.48
N ASN A 123 -23.89 -11.06 7.57
CA ASN A 123 -23.52 -9.69 7.92
C ASN A 123 -22.05 -9.59 8.37
N LEU A 124 -21.52 -10.64 8.98
CA LEU A 124 -20.11 -10.73 9.34
C LEU A 124 -19.22 -10.69 8.10
N LYS A 125 -19.47 -11.58 7.11
CA LYS A 125 -18.71 -11.59 5.85
C LYS A 125 -18.85 -10.30 5.05
N MET A 126 -20.05 -9.73 5.02
CA MET A 126 -20.28 -8.44 4.37
C MET A 126 -19.37 -7.35 4.95
N ILE A 127 -19.23 -7.30 6.28
CA ILE A 127 -18.44 -6.26 6.96
C ILE A 127 -16.94 -6.54 6.89
N THR A 128 -16.50 -7.80 6.92
CA THR A 128 -15.07 -8.14 6.84
C THR A 128 -14.52 -8.08 5.42
N ASP A 129 -15.32 -8.44 4.42
CA ASP A 129 -14.82 -8.70 3.07
C ASP A 129 -15.14 -7.57 2.09
N GLN A 130 -16.22 -6.79 2.33
CA GLN A 130 -16.61 -5.71 1.43
C GLN A 130 -16.03 -4.35 1.82
N ARG A 131 -16.04 -3.43 0.86
CA ARG A 131 -15.67 -2.03 1.06
C ARG A 131 -16.91 -1.17 0.90
N MET A 132 -17.46 -0.69 2.02
CA MET A 132 -18.59 0.23 2.03
C MET A 132 -18.14 1.67 1.87
N LYS A 133 -18.96 2.51 1.24
CA LYS A 133 -18.70 3.95 1.17
C LYS A 133 -18.75 4.53 2.59
N LEU A 134 -17.70 5.24 2.99
CA LEU A 134 -17.67 5.93 4.27
C LEU A 134 -18.63 7.11 4.26
N THR A 135 -19.54 7.16 5.24
CA THR A 135 -20.52 8.24 5.43
C THR A 135 -20.37 8.90 6.79
N GLU A 136 -20.23 8.12 7.86
CA GLU A 136 -20.11 8.62 9.24
C GLU A 136 -18.64 8.79 9.64
N HIS A 137 -18.05 9.92 9.24
CA HIS A 137 -16.62 10.19 9.43
C HIS A 137 -16.22 10.28 10.91
N ASP A 138 -17.01 10.93 11.76
CA ASP A 138 -16.69 11.10 13.20
C ASP A 138 -16.72 9.76 13.96
N CYS A 139 -17.70 8.91 13.62
CA CYS A 139 -17.79 7.55 14.15
C CYS A 139 -16.57 6.72 13.74
N TYR A 140 -16.21 6.75 12.46
CA TYR A 140 -15.05 6.05 11.93
C TYR A 140 -13.75 6.48 12.62
N ILE A 141 -13.50 7.80 12.70
CA ILE A 141 -12.30 8.36 13.36
C ILE A 141 -12.23 7.92 14.83
N SER A 142 -13.34 8.02 15.56
CA SER A 142 -13.41 7.64 16.98
C SER A 142 -13.08 6.16 17.19
N ILE A 143 -13.59 5.29 16.30
CA ILE A 143 -13.31 3.84 16.35
C ILE A 143 -11.85 3.55 16.00
N THR A 144 -11.31 4.17 14.94
CA THR A 144 -9.91 3.99 14.54
C THR A 144 -8.95 4.42 15.64
N GLN A 145 -9.21 5.56 16.29
CA GLN A 145 -8.42 6.01 17.44
C GLN A 145 -8.50 5.02 18.60
N ARG A 146 -9.70 4.51 18.90
CA ARG A 146 -9.87 3.52 19.97
C ARG A 146 -9.14 2.21 19.69
N LEU A 147 -9.14 1.74 18.43
CA LEU A 147 -8.40 0.55 18.01
C LEU A 147 -6.88 0.77 18.16
N HIS A 148 -6.39 1.93 17.73
CA HIS A 148 -4.99 2.31 17.89
C HIS A 148 -4.55 2.30 19.37
N GLU A 149 -5.34 2.92 20.25
CA GLU A 149 -5.01 3.03 21.68
C GLU A 149 -5.13 1.72 22.46
N LYS A 150 -6.01 0.80 22.05
CA LYS A 150 -6.39 -0.36 22.86
C LYS A 150 -6.01 -1.71 22.29
N CYS A 151 -5.77 -1.82 20.98
CA CYS A 151 -5.60 -3.12 20.33
C CYS A 151 -4.20 -3.28 19.72
N PHE A 152 -3.81 -2.37 18.85
CA PHE A 152 -2.54 -2.40 18.13
C PHE A 152 -2.22 -1.04 17.56
N ASP A 153 -0.93 -0.73 17.44
CA ASP A 153 -0.49 0.49 16.78
C ASP A 153 -0.81 0.43 15.27
N ILE A 154 -1.36 1.52 14.73
CA ILE A 154 -1.81 1.66 13.34
C ILE A 154 -0.98 2.76 12.64
N GLN A 155 -0.09 3.46 13.36
CA GLN A 155 0.80 4.48 12.80
C GLN A 155 1.99 3.89 12.04
#